data_AF-A0A1F0TRI4-F1
#
_entry.id   AF-A0A1F0TRI4-F1
#
_cell.length_a   1.000
_cell.length_b   1.000
_cell.length_c   1.000
_cell.angle_alpha   90.00
_cell.angle_beta   90.00
_cell.angle_gamma   90.00
#
_symmetry.space_group_name_H-M   'P 1'
#
loop_
_entity.id
_entity.type
_entity.pdbx_description
1 polymer ?
#
loop_
_entity_poly.entity_id
_entity_poly.type
_entity_poly.pdbx_seq_one_letter_code
_entity_poly.pdbx_strand_id
1 'polypeptide(L)'
;MNAYHYQTKKDRSYFEWGGNMQIIRKGKGEIAMTESELVDFFGVTWRKLNYRLQLLLKISPLQPEERDAGEVEVFVNGHLRGYALLYPLTIIIALSYQLDSMEAHLFRKHVCQRLLKPTSIITPIFLIGKTDT
;
A
#
# COMPACT_ATOMS: atom_id res chain seq x y z
N MET A 1 -14.81 -7.49 21.87
CA MET A 1 -15.63 -6.31 21.48
C MET A 1 -15.35 -6.04 20.02
N ASN A 2 -16.36 -6.15 19.15
CA ASN A 2 -16.19 -6.01 17.71
C ASN A 2 -16.47 -4.54 17.33
N ALA A 3 -15.41 -3.78 17.06
CA ALA A 3 -15.52 -2.41 16.56
C ALA A 3 -15.80 -2.46 15.06
N TYR A 4 -17.02 -2.10 14.65
CA TYR A 4 -17.34 -1.92 13.24
C TYR A 4 -16.74 -0.59 12.76
N HIS A 5 -15.63 -0.67 12.03
CA HIS A 5 -14.99 0.47 11.38
C HIS A 5 -15.77 0.82 10.11
N TYR A 6 -16.80 1.68 10.23
CA TYR A 6 -17.42 2.30 9.07
C TYR A 6 -16.49 3.35 8.50
N GLN A 7 -15.57 2.86 7.68
CA GLN A 7 -14.54 3.66 7.05
C GLN A 7 -15.06 4.03 5.66
N THR A 8 -15.13 5.31 5.35
CA THR A 8 -15.25 5.81 3.97
C THR A 8 -13.95 5.49 3.22
N LYS A 9 -13.68 4.19 2.97
CA LYS A 9 -12.63 3.69 2.07
C LYS A 9 -12.86 4.09 0.60
N LYS A 10 -13.78 5.02 0.32
CA LYS A 10 -14.22 5.35 -1.04
C LYS A 10 -13.17 6.12 -1.84
N ASP A 11 -12.30 6.88 -1.16
CA ASP A 11 -11.42 7.85 -1.85
C ASP A 11 -9.95 7.45 -1.87
N ARG A 12 -9.54 6.36 -1.19
CA ARG A 12 -8.16 5.87 -1.22
C ARG A 12 -8.05 4.41 -1.67
N SER A 13 -6.90 4.06 -2.21
CA SER A 13 -6.50 2.67 -2.41
C SER A 13 -5.64 2.18 -1.26
N TYR A 14 -5.63 0.86 -1.04
CA TYR A 14 -4.77 0.19 -0.06
C TYR A 14 -4.39 -1.21 -0.55
N PHE A 15 -3.35 -1.80 0.04
CA PHE A 15 -2.95 -3.17 -0.25
C PHE A 15 -3.54 -4.16 0.75
N GLU A 16 -3.85 -5.35 0.25
CA GLU A 16 -4.31 -6.49 1.02
C GLU A 16 -3.68 -7.77 0.47
N TRP A 17 -3.51 -8.78 1.31
CA TRP A 17 -3.11 -10.11 0.87
C TRP A 17 -4.32 -10.90 0.37
N GLY A 18 -4.28 -11.29 -0.90
CA GLY A 18 -5.16 -12.31 -1.46
C GLY A 18 -4.67 -13.72 -1.17
N GLY A 19 -5.42 -14.70 -1.68
CA GLY A 19 -4.98 -16.09 -1.69
C GLY A 19 -3.58 -16.26 -2.31
N ASN A 20 -2.86 -17.29 -1.88
CA ASN A 20 -1.49 -17.57 -2.32
C ASN A 20 -0.50 -16.42 -2.09
N MET A 21 -0.73 -15.57 -1.08
CA MET A 21 0.15 -14.45 -0.75
C MET A 21 0.32 -13.45 -1.92
N GLN A 22 -0.73 -13.25 -2.72
CA GLN A 22 -0.73 -12.25 -3.77
C GLN A 22 -1.10 -10.87 -3.21
N ILE A 23 -0.40 -9.82 -3.59
CA ILE A 23 -0.77 -8.44 -3.22
C ILE A 23 -1.90 -7.96 -4.13
N ILE A 24 -3.02 -7.57 -3.52
CA ILE A 24 -4.20 -7.02 -4.19
C ILE A 24 -4.30 -5.53 -3.83
N ARG A 25 -4.45 -4.68 -4.84
CA ARG A 25 -4.86 -3.27 -4.64
C ARG A 25 -6.37 -3.19 -4.55
N LYS A 26 -6.89 -2.65 -3.46
CA LYS A 26 -8.31 -2.29 -3.28
C LYS A 26 -8.49 -0.78 -3.42
N GLY A 27 -9.73 -0.33 -3.67
CA GLY A 27 -10.07 1.09 -3.83
C GLY A 27 -9.65 1.69 -5.18
N LYS A 28 -10.03 2.94 -5.44
CA LYS A 28 -9.80 3.64 -6.72
C LYS A 28 -8.88 4.88 -6.63
N GLY A 29 -8.46 5.26 -5.42
CA GLY A 29 -7.63 6.45 -5.18
C GLY A 29 -6.13 6.17 -5.10
N GLU A 30 -5.37 7.13 -4.57
CA GLU A 30 -3.95 6.92 -4.27
C GLU A 30 -3.75 5.87 -3.18
N ILE A 31 -2.60 5.17 -3.22
CA ILE A 31 -2.27 4.18 -2.20
C ILE A 31 -1.90 4.91 -0.92
N ALA A 32 -2.69 4.67 0.11
CA ALA A 32 -2.48 5.20 1.44
C ALA A 32 -2.96 4.16 2.46
N MET A 33 -2.20 3.92 3.53
CA MET A 33 -2.53 2.93 4.56
C MET A 33 -2.41 3.52 5.97
N THR A 34 -3.31 3.14 6.87
CA THR A 34 -3.26 3.47 8.30
C THR A 34 -2.24 2.58 9.03
N GLU A 35 -1.84 2.96 10.25
CA GLU A 35 -0.91 2.15 11.05
C GLU A 35 -1.43 0.73 11.32
N SER A 36 -2.74 0.55 11.53
CA SER A 36 -3.34 -0.78 11.74
C SER A 36 -3.28 -1.62 10.47
N GLU A 37 -3.63 -1.04 9.32
CA GLU A 37 -3.51 -1.72 8.02
C GLU A 37 -2.05 -2.08 7.71
N LEU A 38 -1.09 -1.24 8.09
CA LEU A 38 0.35 -1.53 7.95
C LEU A 38 0.81 -2.67 8.86
N VAL A 39 0.34 -2.71 10.11
CA VAL A 39 0.60 -3.81 11.05
C VAL A 39 0.11 -5.13 10.46
N ASP A 40 -1.14 -5.16 10.01
CA ASP A 40 -1.77 -6.34 9.44
C ASP A 40 -1.09 -6.76 8.14
N PHE A 41 -0.79 -5.80 7.26
CA PHE A 41 -0.16 -6.06 5.97
C PHE A 41 1.27 -6.59 6.11
N PHE A 42 2.09 -6.04 7.02
CA PHE A 42 3.47 -6.49 7.17
C PHE A 42 3.63 -7.65 8.16
N GLY A 43 2.56 -8.11 8.82
CA GLY A 43 2.64 -9.20 9.79
C GLY A 43 3.55 -8.89 10.97
N VAL A 44 3.60 -7.63 11.41
CA VAL A 44 4.51 -7.17 12.47
C VAL A 44 3.74 -6.63 13.66
N THR A 45 4.35 -6.65 14.85
CA THR A 45 3.73 -6.02 16.01
C THR A 45 3.66 -4.50 15.83
N TRP A 46 2.63 -3.87 16.41
CA TRP A 46 2.52 -2.41 16.48
C TRP A 46 3.80 -1.74 16.97
N ARG A 47 4.42 -2.30 18.03
CA ARG A 47 5.66 -1.77 18.59
C ARG A 47 6.80 -1.75 17.56
N LYS A 48 6.96 -2.83 16.77
CA LYS A 48 7.99 -2.91 15.73
C LYS A 48 7.70 -1.93 14.60
N LEU A 49 6.45 -1.83 14.16
CA LEU A 49 6.04 -0.86 13.13
C LEU A 49 6.30 0.58 13.58
N ASN A 50 5.75 0.97 14.73
CA ASN A 50 5.83 2.34 15.24
C ASN A 50 7.27 2.80 15.42
N TYR A 51 8.15 1.95 15.98
CA TYR A 51 9.56 2.29 16.12
C TYR A 51 10.24 2.61 14.77
N ARG A 52 10.01 1.77 13.74
CA ARG A 52 10.58 1.98 12.41
C ARG A 52 9.96 3.18 11.69
N LEU A 53 8.65 3.33 11.78
CA LEU A 53 7.93 4.46 11.20
C LEU A 53 8.40 5.80 11.78
N GLN A 54 8.51 5.90 13.11
CA GLN A 54 9.02 7.11 13.77
C GLN A 54 10.48 7.41 13.38
N LEU A 55 11.31 6.37 13.26
CA LEU A 55 12.68 6.53 12.78
C LEU A 55 12.68 7.08 11.35
N LEU A 56 11.91 6.48 10.45
CA LEU A 56 11.76 6.90 9.07
C LEU A 56 11.30 8.35 8.97
N LEU A 57 10.24 8.75 9.67
CA LEU A 57 9.73 10.13 9.61
C LEU A 57 10.72 11.17 10.16
N LYS A 58 11.58 10.78 11.11
CA LYS A 58 12.60 11.68 11.68
C LYS A 58 13.83 11.86 10.80
N ILE A 59 14.30 10.79 10.16
CA ILE A 59 15.62 10.79 9.49
C ILE A 59 15.53 10.74 7.96
N SER A 60 14.37 10.43 7.39
CA SER A 60 14.25 10.21 5.97
C SER A 60 14.45 11.52 5.19
N PRO A 61 15.14 11.52 4.04
CA PRO A 61 15.26 12.70 3.17
C PRO A 61 13.97 12.99 2.37
N LEU A 62 12.85 12.32 2.67
CA LEU A 62 11.57 12.54 1.98
C LEU A 62 11.09 13.97 2.14
N GLN A 63 10.64 14.57 1.04
CA GLN A 63 9.98 15.88 1.01
C GLN A 63 8.68 15.82 1.83
N PRO A 64 8.22 16.95 2.41
CA PRO A 64 6.97 17.00 3.16
C PRO A 64 5.79 16.38 2.41
N GLU A 65 5.70 16.60 1.10
CA GLU A 65 4.63 16.10 0.23
C GLU A 65 4.67 14.58 0.02
N GLU A 66 5.82 13.94 0.26
CA GLU A 66 5.99 12.48 0.12
C GLU A 66 5.65 11.72 1.41
N ARG A 67 5.39 12.43 2.51
CA ARG A 67 5.16 11.86 3.85
C ARG A 67 3.69 11.83 4.23
N ASP A 68 2.92 12.76 3.71
CA ASP A 68 1.55 13.01 4.15
C ASP A 68 0.55 12.63 3.06
N ALA A 69 -0.37 11.72 3.38
CA ALA A 69 -1.52 11.39 2.55
C ALA A 69 -2.84 11.83 3.22
N GLY A 70 -2.75 12.73 4.20
CA GLY A 70 -3.86 13.22 5.00
C GLY A 70 -4.22 12.28 6.16
N GLU A 71 -5.44 12.41 6.64
CA GLU A 71 -5.97 11.63 7.76
C GLU A 71 -7.35 11.07 7.43
N VAL A 72 -7.74 9.99 8.10
CA VAL A 72 -9.10 9.43 8.01
C VAL A 72 -9.79 9.47 9.35
N GLU A 73 -11.07 9.87 9.36
CA GLU A 73 -11.91 9.87 10.56
C GLU A 73 -12.05 8.45 11.14
N VAL A 74 -11.89 8.36 12.45
CA VAL A 74 -12.05 7.14 13.23
C VAL A 74 -13.32 7.24 14.04
N PHE A 75 -14.30 6.40 13.72
CA PHE A 75 -15.54 6.26 14.48
C PHE A 75 -15.50 5.03 15.38
N VAL A 76 -15.95 5.17 16.63
CA VAL A 76 -16.22 4.04 17.53
C VAL A 76 -17.65 4.18 18.03
N ASN A 77 -18.45 3.12 17.84
CA ASN A 77 -19.87 3.12 18.18
C ASN A 77 -20.63 4.32 17.57
N GLY A 78 -20.34 4.64 16.31
CA GLY A 78 -20.97 5.74 15.58
C GLY A 78 -20.53 7.16 15.98
N HIS A 79 -19.60 7.30 16.94
CA HIS A 79 -19.10 8.59 17.40
C HIS A 79 -17.69 8.84 16.89
N LEU A 80 -17.42 10.05 16.39
CA LEU A 80 -16.08 10.49 16.00
C LEU A 80 -15.17 10.46 17.23
N ARG A 81 -14.10 9.69 17.14
CA ARG A 81 -13.12 9.46 18.22
C ARG A 81 -11.75 10.05 17.93
N GLY A 82 -11.51 10.45 16.69
CA GLY A 82 -10.26 11.07 16.27
C GLY A 82 -10.00 10.82 14.80
N TYR A 83 -8.75 11.01 14.43
CA TYR A 83 -8.25 10.83 13.07
C TYR A 83 -7.06 9.87 13.08
N ALA A 84 -6.94 9.07 12.04
CA ALA A 84 -5.81 8.18 11.82
C ALA A 84 -5.00 8.68 10.63
N LEU A 85 -3.69 8.82 10.83
CA LEU A 85 -2.77 9.21 9.76
C LEU A 85 -2.77 8.20 8.62
N LEU A 86 -2.66 8.72 7.40
CA LEU A 86 -2.51 7.94 6.19
C LEU A 86 -1.07 8.02 5.70
N TYR A 87 -0.47 6.85 5.50
CA TYR A 87 0.89 6.72 5.00
C TYR A 87 0.88 6.40 3.50
N PRO A 88 1.48 7.27 2.66
CA PRO A 88 1.49 7.08 1.21
C PRO A 88 2.36 5.90 0.79
N LEU A 89 2.23 5.49 -0.48
CA LEU A 89 3.03 4.43 -1.10
C LEU A 89 4.53 4.55 -0.81
N THR A 90 5.08 5.77 -0.84
CA THR A 90 6.50 6.03 -0.57
C THR A 90 6.91 5.58 0.83
N ILE A 91 6.10 5.88 1.84
CA ILE A 91 6.33 5.42 3.22
C ILE A 91 6.17 3.90 3.32
N ILE A 92 5.15 3.33 2.67
CA ILE A 92 4.92 1.86 2.66
C ILE A 92 6.13 1.13 2.06
N ILE A 93 6.68 1.63 0.94
CA ILE A 93 7.89 1.09 0.32
C ILE A 93 9.09 1.23 1.27
N ALA A 94 9.34 2.42 1.81
CA ALA A 94 10.47 2.64 2.70
C ALA A 94 10.41 1.76 3.97
N LEU A 95 9.23 1.64 4.58
CA LEU A 95 8.98 0.74 5.71
C LEU A 95 9.31 -0.71 5.38
N SER A 96 8.97 -1.17 4.17
CA SER A 96 9.27 -2.54 3.78
C SER A 96 10.77 -2.86 3.80
N TYR A 97 11.67 -1.88 3.65
CA TYR A 97 13.12 -2.09 3.79
C TYR A 97 13.61 -2.02 5.24
N GLN A 98 12.83 -1.42 6.14
CA GLN A 98 13.14 -1.34 7.56
C GLN A 98 12.56 -2.49 8.39
N LEU A 99 11.58 -3.21 7.82
CA LEU A 99 10.91 -4.34 8.44
C LEU A 99 11.50 -5.67 7.96
N ASP A 100 11.92 -6.46 8.94
CA ASP A 100 12.35 -7.83 8.74
C ASP A 100 11.17 -8.78 9.00
N SER A 101 10.30 -8.93 8.00
CA SER A 101 9.19 -9.89 7.95
C SER A 101 9.08 -10.52 6.55
N MET A 102 8.40 -11.67 6.46
CA MET A 102 8.19 -12.38 5.19
C MET A 102 7.32 -11.54 4.25
N GLU A 103 6.28 -10.92 4.79
CA GLU A 103 5.35 -10.04 4.10
C GLU A 103 6.10 -8.83 3.52
N ALA A 104 7.01 -8.22 4.29
CA ALA A 104 7.85 -7.14 3.79
C ALA A 104 8.77 -7.60 2.65
N HIS A 105 9.36 -8.80 2.75
CA HIS A 105 10.17 -9.38 1.68
C HIS A 105 9.36 -9.60 0.39
N LEU A 106 8.17 -10.20 0.51
CA LEU A 106 7.28 -10.43 -0.61
C LEU A 106 6.80 -9.12 -1.25
N PHE A 107 6.52 -8.10 -0.44
CA PHE A 107 6.17 -6.78 -0.93
C PHE A 107 7.32 -6.13 -1.72
N ARG A 108 8.56 -6.17 -1.22
CA ARG A 108 9.73 -5.69 -1.98
C ARG A 108 9.86 -6.40 -3.32
N LYS A 109 9.69 -7.73 -3.35
CA LYS A 109 9.69 -8.51 -4.60
C LYS A 109 8.58 -8.06 -5.55
N HIS A 110 7.37 -7.80 -5.05
CA HIS A 110 6.26 -7.28 -5.84
C HIS A 110 6.55 -5.90 -6.44
N VAL A 111 7.08 -4.97 -5.63
CA VAL A 111 7.47 -3.62 -6.10
C VAL A 111 8.50 -3.74 -7.22
N CYS A 112 9.58 -4.51 -7.02
CA CYS A 112 10.58 -4.74 -8.04
C CYS A 112 9.99 -5.38 -9.31
N GLN A 113 9.13 -6.39 -9.18
CA GLN A 113 8.47 -7.00 -10.34
C GLN A 113 7.57 -6.03 -11.11
N ARG A 114 6.89 -5.10 -10.42
CA ARG A 114 6.06 -4.08 -11.06
C ARG A 114 6.90 -3.02 -11.77
N LEU A 115 8.09 -2.70 -11.25
CA LEU A 115 9.03 -1.76 -11.86
C LEU A 115 9.83 -2.38 -13.02
N LEU A 116 10.22 -3.65 -12.88
CA LEU A 116 11.06 -4.37 -13.84
C LEU A 116 10.28 -5.05 -14.96
N LYS A 117 8.96 -5.21 -14.82
CA LYS A 117 8.12 -5.59 -15.96
C LYS A 117 8.14 -4.41 -16.92
N PRO A 118 8.73 -4.51 -18.13
CA PRO A 118 8.36 -3.59 -19.18
C PRO A 118 6.84 -3.69 -19.28
N THR A 119 6.16 -2.56 -19.43
CA THR A 119 4.76 -2.55 -19.82
C THR A 119 4.68 -3.26 -21.17
N SER A 120 4.55 -4.59 -21.17
CA SER A 120 4.37 -5.43 -22.35
C SER A 120 2.96 -5.23 -22.88
N ILE A 121 2.65 -4.00 -23.26
CA ILE A 121 1.62 -3.70 -24.25
C ILE A 121 2.37 -3.65 -25.58
N ILE A 122 3.00 -4.76 -25.96
CA ILE A 122 3.29 -4.99 -27.38
C ILE A 122 1.99 -5.60 -27.88
N THR A 123 1.06 -4.76 -28.33
CA THR A 123 -0.10 -5.23 -29.10
C THR A 123 0.48 -5.85 -30.38
N PRO A 124 0.42 -7.17 -30.59
CA PRO A 124 0.93 -7.74 -31.84
C PRO A 124 0.05 -7.23 -32.99
N ILE A 125 0.64 -6.43 -33.88
CA ILE A 125 -0.02 -6.04 -35.13
C ILE A 125 0.14 -7.25 -36.07
N PHE A 126 -0.94 -7.98 -36.31
CA PHE A 126 -1.00 -9.00 -37.35
C PHE A 126 -1.26 -8.33 -38.69
N LEU A 127 -0.23 -8.27 -39.54
CA LEU A 127 -0.40 -7.94 -40.95
C LEU A 127 -0.72 -9.23 -41.71
N ILE A 128 -2.01 -9.47 -41.97
CA ILE A 128 -2.44 -10.51 -42.92
C ILE A 128 -2.29 -9.92 -44.33
N GLY A 129 -1.21 -10.29 -45.01
CA GLY A 129 -1.10 -10.06 -46.45
C GLY A 129 -2.05 -11.01 -47.17
N LYS A 130 -3.04 -10.48 -47.90
CA LYS A 130 -3.75 -11.28 -48.89
C LYS A 130 -2.79 -11.57 -50.04
N THR A 131 -2.53 -12.84 -50.30
CA THR A 131 -2.03 -13.30 -51.60
C THR A 131 -3.21 -13.32 -52.55
N ASP A 132 -3.27 -12.37 -53.48
CA ASP A 132 -4.17 -12.44 -54.62
C ASP A 132 -3.73 -13.63 -55.51
N THR A 133 -4.68 -14.54 -55.75
CA THR A 133 -4.59 -15.64 -56.72
C THR A 133 -4.52 -15.14 -58.15
#